data_AF-A0A0B1TN54-F1
#
_entry.id   AF-A0A0B1TN54-F1
#
_cell.length_a   1.000
_cell.length_b   1.000
_cell.length_c   1.000
_cell.angle_alpha   90.00
_cell.angle_beta   90.00
_cell.angle_gamma   90.00
#
_symmetry.space_group_name_H-M   'P 1'
#
loop_
_entity.id
_entity.type
_entity.pdbx_description
1 polymer ?
#
loop_
_entity_poly.entity_id
_entity_poly.type
_entity_poly.pdbx_seq_one_letter_code
_entity_poly.pdbx_strand_id
1 'polypeptide(L)' 'MTDFLTENQKFIKNKLEITPRDDVYWSAVNRTYHQLTGLIAGYEGRSITPGITFEIHPIL' A
#
# COMPACT_ATOMS: atom_id res chain seq x y z
N MET A 1 15.14 11.17 3.78
CA MET A 1 14.18 10.79 2.71
C MET A 1 13.34 9.59 3.15
N THR A 2 13.95 8.55 3.72
CA THR A 2 13.28 7.35 4.25
C THR A 2 12.28 7.66 5.36
N ASP A 3 12.56 8.63 6.23
CA ASP A 3 11.65 8.96 7.36
C ASP A 3 10.33 9.55 6.88
N PHE A 4 10.37 10.45 5.90
CA PHE A 4 9.16 11.02 5.30
C PHE A 4 8.30 9.92 4.66
N LEU A 5 8.92 9.03 3.88
CA LEU A 5 8.20 7.92 3.27
C LEU A 5 7.63 6.98 4.33
N THR A 6 8.39 6.70 5.39
CA THR A 6 7.94 5.84 6.50
C THR A 6 6.70 6.42 7.18
N GLU A 7 6.74 7.70 7.55
CA GLU A 7 5.59 8.36 8.19
C GLU A 7 4.40 8.48 7.24
N ASN A 8 4.64 8.72 5.94
CA ASN A 8 3.58 8.73 4.95
C ASN A 8 2.91 7.35 4.79
N GLN A 9 3.69 6.26 4.76
CA GLN A 9 3.14 4.90 4.69
C GLN A 9 2.30 4.58 5.93
N LYS A 10 2.76 4.98 7.13
CA LYS A 10 1.99 4.85 8.37
C LYS A 10 0.68 5.64 8.32
N PHE A 11 0.73 6.89 7.84
CA PHE A 11 -0.45 7.73 7.69
C PHE A 11 -1.49 7.10 6.76
N ILE A 12 -1.05 6.62 5.60
CA ILE A 12 -1.94 5.98 4.61
C ILE A 12 -2.54 4.70 5.18
N LYS A 13 -1.74 3.86 5.84
CA LYS A 13 -2.24 2.66 6.52
C LYS A 13 -3.35 3.00 7.51
N ASN A 14 -3.12 3.96 8.40
CA ASN A 14 -4.11 4.38 9.40
C ASN A 14 -5.38 4.92 8.74
N LYS A 15 -5.26 5.68 7.64
CA LYS A 15 -6.42 6.18 6.90
C LYS A 15 -7.23 5.06 6.27
N LEU A 16 -6.58 4.06 5.67
CA LEU A 16 -7.29 2.91 5.09
C LEU A 16 -8.00 2.05 6.14
N GLU A 17 -7.50 2.00 7.36
CA GLU A 17 -8.14 1.25 8.47
C GLU A 17 -9.38 1.93 9.04
N ILE A 18 -9.38 3.28 9.12
CA ILE A 18 -10.47 4.03 9.77
C ILE A 18 -11.50 4.60 8.79
N THR A 19 -11.12 4.80 7.52
CA THR A 19 -12.03 5.38 6.53
C THR A 19 -13.10 4.37 6.11
N PRO A 20 -14.37 4.79 5.98
CA PRO A 20 -15.44 3.95 5.45
C PRO A 20 -15.11 3.36 4.07
N ARG A 21 -15.55 2.13 3.82
CA ARG A 21 -15.29 1.41 2.56
C ARG A 21 -15.95 2.02 1.33
N ASP A 22 -16.95 2.86 1.52
CA ASP A 22 -17.68 3.57 0.48
C ASP A 22 -17.07 4.94 0.14
N ASP A 23 -16.03 5.37 0.86
CA ASP A 23 -15.26 6.56 0.50
C ASP A 23 -14.56 6.32 -0.85
N VAL A 24 -14.91 7.15 -1.84
CA VAL A 24 -14.45 6.99 -3.22
C VAL A 24 -12.94 7.20 -3.35
N TYR A 25 -12.39 8.17 -2.62
CA TYR A 25 -10.98 8.53 -2.71
C TYR A 25 -10.10 7.45 -2.08
N TRP A 26 -10.39 7.08 -0.83
CA TRP A 26 -9.60 6.08 -0.11
C TRP A 26 -9.80 4.68 -0.69
N SER A 27 -10.95 4.39 -1.31
CA SER A 27 -11.13 3.17 -2.12
C SER A 27 -10.19 3.12 -3.32
N ALA A 28 -9.97 4.24 -4.01
CA ALA A 28 -9.03 4.31 -5.12
C ALA A 28 -7.59 4.13 -4.63
N VAL A 29 -7.21 4.80 -3.53
CA VAL A 29 -5.89 4.62 -2.88
C VAL A 29 -5.69 3.14 -2.50
N ASN A 30 -6.68 2.50 -1.87
CA ASN A 30 -6.62 1.10 -1.48
C ASN A 30 -6.33 0.17 -2.68
N ARG A 31 -7.00 0.38 -3.81
CA ARG A 31 -6.79 -0.40 -5.05
C ARG A 31 -5.39 -0.22 -5.61
N THR A 32 -4.87 1.01 -5.63
CA THR A 32 -3.50 1.29 -6.07
C THR A 32 -2.49 0.53 -5.21
N TYR A 33 -2.67 0.54 -3.90
CA TYR A 33 -1.79 -0.19 -2.99
C TYR A 33 -1.82 -1.72 -3.18
N HIS A 34 -2.98 -2.29 -3.51
CA HIS A 34 -3.06 -3.69 -3.92
C HIS A 34 -2.25 -3.95 -5.22
N GLN A 35 -2.30 -3.05 -6.20
CA GLN A 35 -1.50 -3.17 -7.42
C GLN A 35 0.00 -3.10 -7.14
N LEU A 36 0.44 -2.13 -6.33
CA LEU A 36 1.84 -2.01 -5.92
C LEU A 36 2.34 -3.26 -5.19
N THR A 37 1.51 -3.82 -4.31
CA THR A 37 1.81 -5.07 -3.60
C THR A 37 2.01 -6.23 -4.56
N GLY A 38 1.15 -6.36 -5.58
CA GLY A 38 1.29 -7.38 -6.62
C GLY A 38 2.56 -7.18 -7.46
N LEU A 39 2.91 -5.93 -7.77
CA LEU A 39 4.12 -5.60 -8.52
C LEU A 39 5.40 -5.96 -7.75
N ILE A 40 5.46 -5.65 -6.45
CA ILE A 40 6.56 -6.07 -5.57
C ILE A 40 6.63 -7.60 -5.52
N ALA A 41 5.51 -8.28 -5.28
CA ALA A 41 5.48 -9.73 -5.20
C ALA A 41 5.96 -10.41 -6.50
N GLY A 42 5.53 -9.88 -7.66
CA GLY A 42 5.98 -10.36 -8.96
C GLY A 42 7.47 -10.13 -9.20
N TYR A 43 8.00 -8.96 -8.81
CA TYR A 43 9.42 -8.64 -8.92
C TYR A 43 10.29 -9.55 -8.05
N GLU A 44 9.85 -9.82 -6.81
CA GLU A 44 10.60 -10.62 -5.84
C GLU A 44 10.35 -12.14 -5.96
N GLY A 45 9.47 -12.56 -6.88
CA GLY A 45 9.06 -13.96 -7.00
C GLY A 45 8.31 -14.51 -5.77
N ARG A 46 7.72 -13.64 -4.96
CA ARG A 46 6.94 -14.00 -3.77
C ARG A 46 5.53 -14.41 -4.18
N SER A 47 4.92 -15.33 -3.41
CA SER A 47 3.51 -15.67 -3.62
C SER A 47 2.61 -14.46 -3.33
N ILE A 48 1.66 -14.18 -4.23
CA ILE A 48 0.68 -13.10 -4.04
C ILE A 48 -0.31 -13.53 -2.96
N THR A 49 -0.42 -12.73 -1.90
CA THR A 49 -1.39 -12.92 -0.83
C THR A 49 -2.44 -11.81 -0.86
N PRO A 50 -3.70 -12.08 -0.51
CA PRO A 50 -4.72 -11.04 -0.40
C PRO A 50 -4.33 -10.01 0.68
N GLY A 51 -4.04 -8.78 0.29
CA GLY A 51 -3.63 -7.72 1.21
C GLY A 51 -2.87 -6.58 0.55
N ILE A 52 -2.37 -5.68 1.38
CA ILE A 52 -1.53 -4.53 1.00
C ILE A 52 -0.24 -4.59 1.82
N THR A 53 0.90 -4.41 1.16
CA THR A 53 2.15 -4.07 1.83
C THR A 53 2.36 -2.57 1.88
N PHE A 54 2.96 -2.10 2.97
CA PHE A 54 3.38 -0.71 3.19
C PHE A 54 4.90 -0.61 3.29
N GLU A 55 5.61 -1.64 2.84
CA GLU A 55 7.07 -1.68 2.76
C GLU A 55 7.58 -0.62 1.79
N ILE A 56 8.65 0.08 2.17
CA ILE A 56 9.41 0.93 1.25
C ILE A 56 10.31 0.00 0.44
N HIS A 57 9.99 -0.17 -0.84
CA HIS A 57 10.67 -1.13 -1.71
C HIS A 57 11.47 -0.40 -2.81
N PRO A 58 12.69 -0.81 -3.18
CA PRO A 58 13.56 -0.05 -4.10
C PRO A 58 13.03 0.23 -5.50
N ILE A 59 11.99 -0.49 -5.94
CA ILE A 59 11.37 -0.32 -7.27
C ILE A 59 10.18 0.65 -7.24
N LEU A 60 9.87 1.23 -6.08
CA LEU A 60 8.74 2.12 -5.82
C LEU A 60 9.18 3.38 -5.06
#